data_AF-A0A7V6XQS5-F1
#
_entry.id   AF-A0A7V6XQS5-F1
#
_cell.length_a   1.000
_cell.length_b   1.000
_cell.length_c   1.000
_cell.angle_alpha   90.00
_cell.angle_beta   90.00
_cell.angle_gamma   90.00
#
_symmetry.space_group_name_H-M   'P 1'
#
loop_
_entity.id
_entity.type
_entity.pdbx_description
1 polymer ?
#
loop_
_entity_poly.entity_id
_entity_poly.type
_entity_poly.pdbx_seq_one_letter_code
_entity_poly.pdbx_strand_id
1 'polypeptide(L)'
;MGVALLGLTQYALIFGLGFFSIQQRMSTATEEFGLGEIIDLQSFPIELIFYAILFFLLGYFLYATLSAMLGSLVSRIEDVQTLIAPMNMLIVVAFFIAMFGMNNPDSIIVTVTSYIPFFAPMIMFLRIGLLSLPAWEIALSIGILLASVVIMGLISARVYRGGVLMYGKFSSWKDLKKAFVMSKRESR
;
A
#
# COMPACT_ATOMS: atom_id res chain seq x y z
N MET A 1 21.62 3.53 -20.70
CA MET A 1 21.91 2.08 -20.81
C MET A 1 21.96 1.36 -19.46
N GLY A 2 22.46 1.98 -18.38
CA GLY A 2 22.51 1.33 -17.04
C GLY A 2 21.14 0.89 -16.48
N VAL A 3 20.10 1.73 -16.58
CA VAL A 3 18.76 1.39 -16.06
C VAL A 3 18.12 0.21 -16.79
N ALA A 4 18.36 0.05 -18.09
CA ALA A 4 17.86 -1.09 -18.87
C ALA A 4 18.56 -2.40 -18.49
N LEU A 5 19.89 -2.36 -18.32
CA LEU A 5 20.66 -3.50 -17.81
C LEU A 5 20.25 -3.88 -16.39
N LEU A 6 19.99 -2.90 -15.52
CA LEU A 6 19.47 -3.12 -14.17
C LEU A 6 18.08 -3.78 -14.20
N GLY A 7 17.18 -3.31 -15.07
CA GLY A 7 15.87 -3.93 -15.26
C GLY A 7 15.96 -5.38 -15.72
N LEU A 8 16.81 -5.68 -16.71
CA LEU A 8 17.06 -7.06 -17.16
C LEU A 8 17.63 -7.92 -16.04
N THR A 9 18.57 -7.38 -15.26
CA THR A 9 19.14 -8.08 -14.10
C THR A 9 18.08 -8.35 -13.03
N GLN A 10 17.21 -7.38 -12.74
CA GLN A 10 16.12 -7.52 -11.77
C GLN A 10 15.12 -8.58 -12.19
N TYR A 11 14.69 -8.58 -13.46
CA TYR A 11 13.79 -9.62 -13.98
C TYR A 11 14.46 -11.00 -13.97
N ALA A 12 15.73 -11.11 -14.40
CA ALA A 12 16.46 -12.37 -14.35
C ALA A 12 16.56 -12.93 -12.91
N LEU A 13 16.79 -12.06 -11.92
CA LEU A 13 16.78 -12.46 -10.50
C LEU A 13 15.41 -12.92 -10.02
N ILE A 14 14.34 -12.19 -10.34
CA ILE A 14 12.97 -12.56 -9.93
C ILE A 14 12.59 -13.91 -10.54
N PHE A 15 12.80 -14.10 -11.85
CA PHE A 15 12.47 -15.36 -12.52
C PHE A 15 13.37 -16.51 -12.05
N GLY A 16 14.67 -16.27 -11.85
CA GLY A 16 15.61 -17.27 -11.35
C GLY A 16 15.30 -17.72 -9.93
N LEU A 17 15.04 -16.78 -9.02
CA LEU A 17 14.64 -17.09 -7.64
C LEU A 17 13.26 -17.75 -7.58
N GLY A 18 12.32 -17.33 -8.42
CA GLY A 18 11.01 -17.98 -8.56
C GLY A 18 11.15 -19.44 -8.98
N PHE A 19 11.92 -19.70 -10.03
CA PHE A 19 12.19 -21.07 -10.52
C PHE A 19 12.90 -21.92 -9.47
N PHE A 20 13.95 -21.40 -8.82
CA PHE A 20 14.68 -22.10 -7.78
C PHE A 20 13.82 -22.39 -6.54
N SER A 21 12.99 -21.42 -6.11
CA SER A 21 12.04 -21.59 -5.01
C SER A 21 11.03 -22.70 -5.31
N ILE A 22 10.51 -22.78 -6.53
CA ILE A 22 9.60 -23.85 -6.95
C ILE A 22 10.32 -25.20 -6.96
N GLN A 23 11.55 -25.25 -7.50
CA GLN A 23 12.35 -26.48 -7.55
C GLN A 23 12.71 -27.00 -6.15
N GLN A 24 13.03 -26.10 -5.20
CA GLN A 24 13.34 -26.44 -3.82
C GLN A 24 12.07 -26.88 -3.04
N ARG A 25 10.90 -26.32 -3.37
CA ARG A 25 9.61 -26.73 -2.81
C ARG A 25 9.09 -28.05 -3.37
N MET A 26 9.50 -28.47 -4.57
CA MET A 26 9.16 -29.82 -5.09
C MET A 26 9.88 -30.97 -4.36
N SER A 27 10.97 -30.72 -3.62
CA SER A 27 11.64 -31.76 -2.82
C SER A 27 11.13 -31.88 -1.38
N THR A 28 10.33 -30.90 -0.92
CA THR A 28 9.67 -30.90 0.39
C THR A 28 8.17 -30.91 0.14
N ALA A 29 7.55 -32.08 0.19
CA ALA A 29 6.11 -32.24 -0.02
C ALA A 29 5.31 -31.46 1.04
N THR A 30 4.97 -30.22 0.70
CA THR A 30 3.90 -29.43 1.30
C THR A 30 3.27 -28.64 0.15
N GLU A 31 2.04 -29.05 -0.19
CA GLU A 31 1.19 -28.59 -1.30
C GLU A 31 0.72 -27.14 -1.13
N GLU A 32 1.64 -26.18 -1.11
CA GLU A 32 1.25 -24.77 -1.13
C GLU A 32 2.08 -23.99 -2.15
N PHE A 33 1.41 -23.67 -3.27
CA PHE A 33 1.78 -22.72 -4.31
C PHE A 33 2.66 -23.25 -5.48
N GLY A 34 2.07 -24.10 -6.33
CA GLY A 34 2.64 -24.49 -7.62
C GLY A 34 2.08 -23.68 -8.80
N LEU A 35 2.89 -23.40 -9.83
CA LEU A 35 2.46 -22.75 -11.10
C LEU A 35 1.29 -23.48 -11.80
N GLY A 36 1.09 -24.77 -11.52
CA GLY A 36 -0.04 -25.56 -12.04
C GLY A 36 -1.38 -25.22 -11.40
N GLU A 37 -1.43 -24.80 -10.13
CA GLU A 37 -2.65 -24.34 -9.46
C GLU A 37 -3.05 -22.92 -9.90
N ILE A 38 -2.09 -22.13 -10.41
CA ILE A 38 -2.34 -20.77 -10.92
C ILE A 38 -3.20 -20.78 -12.20
N ILE A 39 -3.25 -21.91 -12.90
CA ILE A 39 -3.95 -22.06 -14.21
C ILE A 39 -5.24 -22.88 -14.06
N ASP A 40 -5.53 -23.43 -12.89
CA ASP A 40 -6.82 -24.07 -12.63
C ASP A 40 -7.88 -23.02 -12.28
N LEU A 41 -8.42 -22.37 -13.33
CA LEU A 41 -9.45 -21.33 -13.22
C LEU A 41 -10.78 -21.84 -12.62
N GLN A 42 -10.93 -23.16 -12.42
CA GLN A 42 -12.15 -23.75 -11.86
C GLN A 42 -12.12 -23.93 -10.34
N SER A 43 -10.94 -23.98 -9.72
CA SER A 43 -10.77 -24.13 -8.26
C SER A 43 -10.43 -22.82 -7.55
N PHE A 44 -10.20 -21.73 -8.28
CA PHE A 44 -9.87 -20.44 -7.69
C PHE A 44 -11.07 -19.86 -6.90
N PRO A 45 -10.90 -19.54 -5.60
CA PRO A 45 -11.97 -18.93 -4.81
C PRO A 45 -12.27 -17.53 -5.36
N ILE A 46 -13.40 -17.39 -6.06
CA ILE A 46 -13.84 -16.12 -6.66
C ILE A 46 -13.93 -14.98 -5.62
N GLU A 47 -14.20 -15.33 -4.37
CA GLU A 47 -14.20 -14.43 -3.22
C GLU A 47 -12.82 -13.80 -2.99
N LEU A 48 -11.73 -14.56 -3.11
CA LEU A 48 -10.37 -14.06 -2.94
C LEU A 48 -10.01 -13.06 -4.04
N ILE A 49 -10.43 -13.32 -5.28
CA ILE A 49 -10.25 -12.38 -6.40
C ILE A 49 -11.02 -11.09 -6.14
N PHE A 50 -12.26 -11.20 -5.67
CA PHE A 50 -13.06 -10.03 -5.30
C PHE A 50 -12.36 -9.18 -4.23
N TYR A 51 -11.89 -9.81 -3.14
CA TYR A 51 -11.16 -9.09 -2.10
C TYR A 51 -9.81 -8.53 -2.59
N ALA A 52 -9.09 -9.26 -3.45
CA ALA A 52 -7.86 -8.76 -4.07
C ALA A 52 -8.11 -7.45 -4.82
N ILE A 53 -9.12 -7.44 -5.69
CA ILE A 53 -9.50 -6.26 -6.48
C ILE A 53 -9.97 -5.13 -5.55
N LEU A 54 -10.82 -5.44 -4.56
CA LEU A 54 -11.36 -4.44 -3.64
C LEU A 54 -10.26 -3.75 -2.83
N PHE A 55 -9.40 -4.53 -2.17
CA PHE A 55 -8.30 -3.98 -1.37
C PHE A 55 -7.25 -3.28 -2.25
N PHE A 56 -7.00 -3.79 -3.46
CA PHE A 56 -6.15 -3.12 -4.44
C PHE A 56 -6.70 -1.74 -4.81
N LEU A 57 -8.00 -1.63 -5.15
CA LEU A 57 -8.63 -0.37 -5.51
C LEU A 57 -8.62 0.62 -4.34
N LEU A 58 -9.00 0.18 -3.14
CA LEU A 58 -9.01 1.04 -1.96
C LEU A 58 -7.60 1.50 -1.58
N GLY A 59 -6.62 0.59 -1.62
CA GLY A 59 -5.21 0.92 -1.44
C GLY A 59 -4.71 1.90 -2.50
N TYR A 60 -5.04 1.66 -3.76
CA TYR A 60 -4.72 2.56 -4.87
C TYR A 60 -5.27 3.97 -4.62
N PHE A 61 -6.54 4.12 -4.26
CA PHE A 61 -7.11 5.43 -3.95
C PHE A 61 -6.43 6.10 -2.74
N LEU A 62 -6.09 5.34 -1.70
CA LEU A 62 -5.37 5.87 -0.54
C LEU A 62 -4.00 6.42 -0.94
N TYR A 63 -3.20 5.63 -1.66
CA TYR A 63 -1.86 6.04 -2.10
C TYR A 63 -1.91 7.12 -3.20
N ALA A 64 -2.94 7.13 -4.05
CA ALA A 64 -3.15 8.16 -5.06
C ALA A 64 -3.51 9.51 -4.42
N THR A 65 -4.39 9.54 -3.42
CA THR A 65 -4.73 10.78 -2.69
C THR A 65 -3.54 11.33 -1.90
N LEU A 66 -2.73 10.44 -1.31
CA LEU A 66 -1.48 10.81 -0.66
C LEU A 66 -0.45 11.37 -1.66
N SER A 67 -0.30 10.71 -2.82
CA SER A 67 0.58 11.17 -3.90
C SER A 67 0.14 12.52 -4.46
N ALA A 68 -1.16 12.72 -4.66
CA ALA A 68 -1.71 14.00 -5.12
C ALA A 68 -1.45 15.12 -4.10
N MET A 69 -1.58 14.81 -2.80
CA MET A 69 -1.27 15.75 -1.72
C MET A 69 0.21 16.13 -1.75
N LEU A 70 1.11 15.15 -1.76
CA LEU A 70 2.56 15.37 -1.79
C LEU A 70 2.98 16.11 -3.07
N GLY A 71 2.46 15.71 -4.23
CA GLY A 71 2.74 16.34 -5.52
C GLY A 71 2.31 17.80 -5.57
N SER A 72 1.20 18.16 -4.92
CA SER A 72 0.75 19.56 -4.82
C SER A 72 1.69 20.47 -4.02
N LEU A 73 2.55 19.88 -3.18
CA LEU A 73 3.54 20.60 -2.37
C LEU A 73 4.90 20.72 -3.06
N VAL A 74 5.13 19.99 -4.16
CA VAL A 74 6.40 19.99 -4.86
C VAL A 74 6.45 21.15 -5.85
N SER A 75 7.40 22.06 -5.68
CA SER A 75 7.66 23.14 -6.65
C SER A 75 8.74 22.78 -7.68
N ARG A 76 9.59 21.78 -7.39
CA ARG A 76 10.73 21.39 -8.24
C ARG A 76 10.82 19.88 -8.35
N ILE A 77 11.04 19.37 -9.56
CA ILE A 77 11.06 17.94 -9.87
C ILE A 77 12.12 17.18 -9.04
N GLU A 78 13.22 17.86 -8.70
CA GLU A 78 14.31 17.32 -7.88
C GLU A 78 13.87 16.95 -6.45
N ASP A 79 12.86 17.62 -5.90
CA ASP A 79 12.38 17.39 -4.52
C ASP A 79 11.30 16.29 -4.45
N VAL A 80 10.77 15.84 -5.59
CA VAL A 80 9.72 14.82 -5.69
C VAL A 80 10.16 13.53 -5.00
N GLN A 81 11.39 13.08 -5.28
CA GLN A 81 11.86 11.78 -4.82
C GLN A 81 12.04 11.74 -3.30
N THR A 82 12.47 12.85 -2.70
CA THR A 82 12.56 13.02 -1.25
C THR A 82 11.18 13.05 -0.59
N LEU A 83 10.18 13.65 -1.25
CA LEU A 83 8.80 13.72 -0.74
C LEU A 83 8.03 12.41 -0.87
N ILE A 84 8.34 11.59 -1.89
CA ILE A 84 7.73 10.26 -2.09
C ILE A 84 8.40 9.18 -1.22
N ALA A 85 9.66 9.37 -0.80
CA ALA A 85 10.40 8.38 -0.02
C ALA A 85 9.66 7.86 1.24
N PRO A 86 8.99 8.69 2.06
CA PRO A 86 8.20 8.19 3.20
C PRO A 86 7.04 7.29 2.79
N MET A 87 6.39 7.58 1.66
CA MET A 87 5.31 6.75 1.12
C MET A 87 5.85 5.37 0.71
N ASN A 88 6.99 5.34 0.02
CA ASN A 88 7.64 4.09 -0.35
C ASN A 88 8.06 3.28 0.89
N MET A 89 8.51 3.95 1.95
CA MET A 89 8.87 3.27 3.20
C MET A 89 7.66 2.56 3.83
N LEU A 90 6.45 3.13 3.76
CA LEU A 90 5.24 2.46 4.24
C LEU A 90 4.98 1.15 3.48
N ILE A 91 5.14 1.17 2.16
CA ILE A 91 4.94 -0.01 1.31
C ILE A 91 5.98 -1.09 1.65
N VAL A 92 7.25 -0.70 1.82
CA VAL A 92 8.32 -1.62 2.20
C VAL A 92 8.08 -2.24 3.58
N VAL A 93 7.64 -1.45 4.56
CA VAL A 93 7.28 -1.96 5.89
C VAL A 93 6.10 -2.93 5.80
N ALA A 94 5.07 -2.60 5.02
CA ALA A 94 3.95 -3.51 4.77
C ALA A 94 4.47 -4.85 4.20
N PHE A 95 5.45 -4.79 3.29
CA PHE A 95 6.02 -5.95 2.61
C PHE A 95 6.70 -6.89 3.58
N PHE A 96 7.55 -6.36 4.46
CA PHE A 96 8.19 -7.18 5.49
C PHE A 96 7.19 -7.77 6.49
N ILE A 97 6.16 -7.02 6.87
CA ILE A 97 5.12 -7.55 7.77
C ILE A 97 4.32 -8.65 7.07
N ALA A 98 4.00 -8.51 5.78
CA ALA A 98 3.34 -9.55 5.00
C ALA A 98 4.22 -10.80 4.88
N MET A 99 5.51 -10.66 4.59
CA MET A 99 6.44 -11.80 4.56
C MET A 99 6.53 -12.52 5.92
N PHE A 100 6.56 -11.76 7.01
CA PHE A 100 6.46 -12.34 8.36
C PHE A 100 5.13 -13.06 8.57
N GLY A 101 4.03 -12.45 8.12
CA GLY A 101 2.68 -12.98 8.20
C GLY A 101 2.45 -14.24 7.38
N MET A 102 3.21 -14.50 6.32
CA MET A 102 3.14 -15.80 5.62
C MET A 102 3.43 -16.98 6.54
N ASN A 103 4.32 -16.81 7.52
CA ASN A 103 4.67 -17.85 8.48
C ASN A 103 3.85 -17.75 9.78
N ASN A 104 3.41 -16.54 10.15
CA ASN A 104 2.68 -16.29 11.40
C ASN A 104 1.46 -15.36 11.17
N PRO A 105 0.44 -15.81 10.42
CA PRO A 105 -0.66 -14.95 9.97
C PRO A 105 -1.60 -14.49 11.11
N ASP A 106 -1.67 -15.24 12.21
CA ASP A 106 -2.48 -14.91 13.41
C ASP A 106 -1.75 -14.05 14.43
N SER A 107 -0.47 -13.74 14.20
CA SER A 107 0.32 -12.95 15.15
C SER A 107 -0.31 -11.58 15.40
N ILE A 108 -0.16 -11.07 16.63
CA ILE A 108 -0.75 -9.78 17.02
C ILE A 108 -0.30 -8.62 16.12
N ILE A 109 0.94 -8.67 15.62
CA ILE A 109 1.49 -7.66 14.71
C ILE A 109 0.72 -7.68 13.39
N VAL A 110 0.51 -8.86 12.81
CA VAL A 110 -0.21 -9.04 11.53
C VAL A 110 -1.69 -8.68 11.68
N THR A 111 -2.32 -9.12 12.77
CA THR A 111 -3.72 -8.79 13.06
C THR A 111 -3.92 -7.28 13.21
N VAL A 112 -3.13 -6.60 14.04
CA VAL A 112 -3.29 -5.14 14.25
C VAL A 112 -3.02 -4.37 12.96
N THR A 113 -1.93 -4.71 12.26
CA THR A 113 -1.53 -3.98 11.05
C THR A 113 -2.48 -4.22 9.87
N SER A 114 -3.24 -5.33 9.86
CA SER A 114 -4.31 -5.58 8.88
C SER A 114 -5.49 -4.59 8.96
N TYR A 115 -5.61 -3.83 10.05
CA TYR A 115 -6.59 -2.75 10.21
C TYR A 115 -6.01 -1.36 9.96
N ILE A 116 -4.68 -1.22 9.83
CA ILE A 116 -4.03 0.06 9.59
C ILE A 116 -4.11 0.38 8.09
N PRO A 117 -4.74 1.48 7.66
CA PRO A 117 -5.08 1.73 6.25
C PRO A 117 -3.93 1.61 5.24
N PHE A 118 -2.73 2.06 5.59
CA PHE A 118 -1.58 2.01 4.68
C PHE A 118 -1.04 0.59 4.49
N PHE A 119 -1.29 -0.31 5.45
CA PHE A 119 -0.80 -1.68 5.43
C PHE A 119 -1.91 -2.70 5.09
N ALA A 120 -3.16 -2.36 5.43
CA ALA A 120 -4.35 -3.19 5.27
C ALA A 120 -4.52 -3.77 3.85
N PRO A 121 -4.34 -3.01 2.75
CA PRO A 121 -4.50 -3.54 1.39
C PRO A 121 -3.70 -4.81 1.11
N MET A 122 -2.53 -4.93 1.73
CA MET A 122 -1.66 -6.07 1.52
C MET A 122 -1.75 -7.10 2.64
N ILE A 123 -1.79 -6.65 3.91
CA ILE A 123 -1.77 -7.55 5.06
C ILE A 123 -3.13 -8.22 5.26
N MET A 124 -4.24 -7.50 5.10
CA MET A 124 -5.57 -8.10 5.23
C MET A 124 -5.85 -9.07 4.09
N PHE A 125 -5.42 -8.73 2.86
CA PHE A 125 -5.49 -9.66 1.73
C PHE A 125 -4.72 -10.96 2.01
N LEU A 126 -3.50 -10.86 2.55
CA LEU A 126 -2.73 -12.03 2.97
C LEU A 126 -3.46 -12.85 4.05
N ARG A 127 -4.04 -12.21 5.07
CA ARG A 127 -4.80 -12.93 6.11
C ARG A 127 -6.03 -13.63 5.53
N ILE A 128 -6.77 -13.00 4.61
CA ILE A 128 -7.92 -13.65 3.93
C ILE A 128 -7.47 -14.87 3.11
N GLY A 129 -6.29 -14.79 2.49
CA GLY A 129 -5.75 -15.90 1.70
C GLY A 129 -5.22 -17.08 2.51
N LEU A 130 -4.83 -16.86 3.78
CA LEU A 130 -4.19 -17.88 4.63
C LEU A 130 -5.06 -18.34 5.81
N LEU A 131 -6.09 -17.57 6.18
CA LEU A 131 -6.92 -17.81 7.35
C LEU A 131 -8.41 -17.75 6.99
N SER A 132 -9.19 -18.52 7.74
CA SER A 132 -10.66 -18.40 7.73
C SER A 132 -11.11 -17.32 8.70
N LEU A 133 -11.16 -16.07 8.22
CA LEU A 133 -11.57 -14.93 9.03
C LEU A 133 -13.10 -14.79 9.11
N PRO A 134 -13.66 -14.38 10.26
CA PRO A 134 -15.05 -13.93 10.33
C PRO A 134 -15.30 -12.74 9.40
N ALA A 135 -16.46 -12.72 8.74
CA ALA A 135 -16.81 -11.64 7.80
C ALA A 135 -16.79 -10.23 8.41
N TRP A 136 -17.02 -10.11 9.73
CA TRP A 136 -16.99 -8.81 10.41
C TRP A 136 -15.57 -8.22 10.51
N GLU A 137 -14.52 -9.04 10.61
CA GLU A 137 -13.12 -8.57 10.63
C GLU A 137 -12.77 -7.92 9.28
N ILE A 138 -13.16 -8.59 8.20
CA ILE A 138 -12.94 -8.10 6.83
C ILE A 138 -13.73 -6.81 6.61
N ALA A 139 -15.02 -6.80 6.95
CA ALA A 139 -15.87 -5.63 6.83
C ALA A 139 -15.37 -4.43 7.65
N LEU A 140 -14.85 -4.68 8.86
CA LEU A 140 -14.26 -3.63 9.70
C LEU A 140 -13.02 -3.01 9.03
N SER A 141 -12.10 -3.83 8.50
CA SER A 141 -10.92 -3.33 7.80
C SER A 141 -11.28 -2.55 6.54
N ILE A 142 -12.24 -3.05 5.74
CA ILE A 142 -12.77 -2.32 4.58
C ILE A 142 -13.36 -0.97 5.00
N GLY A 143 -14.15 -0.94 6.08
CA GLY A 143 -14.75 0.30 6.60
C GLY A 143 -13.71 1.31 7.05
N ILE A 144 -12.68 0.88 7.79
CA ILE A 144 -11.57 1.73 8.24
C ILE A 144 -10.79 2.26 7.04
N LEU A 145 -10.50 1.41 6.07
CA LEU A 145 -9.76 1.77 4.86
C LEU A 145 -10.55 2.77 4.01
N LEU A 146 -11.83 2.53 3.78
CA LEU A 146 -12.72 3.44 3.04
C LEU A 146 -12.83 4.81 3.73
N ALA A 147 -13.06 4.82 5.06
CA ALA A 147 -13.09 6.06 5.83
C ALA A 147 -11.76 6.83 5.71
N SER A 148 -10.65 6.10 5.72
CA SER A 148 -9.31 6.70 5.59
C SER A 148 -9.06 7.27 4.20
N VAL A 149 -9.53 6.61 3.14
CA VAL A 149 -9.50 7.15 1.76
C VAL A 149 -10.28 8.47 1.69
N VAL A 150 -11.48 8.52 2.26
CA VAL A 150 -12.30 9.74 2.28
C VAL A 150 -11.61 10.85 3.07
N ILE A 151 -11.11 10.56 4.27
CA ILE A 151 -10.39 11.52 5.11
C ILE A 151 -9.15 12.05 4.38
N MET A 152 -8.35 11.17 3.79
CA MET A 152 -7.16 11.56 3.03
C MET A 152 -7.51 12.35 1.77
N GLY A 153 -8.59 11.99 1.07
CA GLY A 153 -9.10 12.76 -0.07
C GLY A 153 -9.49 14.18 0.32
N LEU A 154 -10.19 14.36 1.45
CA LEU A 154 -10.57 15.67 1.97
C LEU A 154 -9.34 16.50 2.40
N ILE A 155 -8.37 15.87 3.05
CA ILE A 155 -7.10 16.52 3.44
C ILE A 155 -6.33 16.94 2.17
N SER A 156 -6.17 16.03 1.21
CA SER A 156 -5.51 16.26 -0.07
C SER A 156 -6.15 17.43 -0.83
N ALA A 157 -7.48 17.47 -0.92
CA ALA A 157 -8.20 18.58 -1.55
C ALA A 157 -7.98 19.93 -0.85
N ARG A 158 -7.92 19.97 0.49
CA ARG A 158 -7.61 21.20 1.23
C ARG A 158 -6.16 21.65 1.01
N VAL A 159 -5.21 20.72 1.05
CA VAL A 159 -3.79 21.01 0.81
C VAL A 159 -3.59 21.51 -0.62
N TYR A 160 -4.26 20.89 -1.61
CA TYR A 160 -4.23 21.33 -3.00
C TYR A 160 -4.75 22.77 -3.16
N ARG A 161 -5.91 23.09 -2.55
CA ARG A 161 -6.44 24.48 -2.57
C ARG A 161 -5.48 25.48 -1.94
N GLY A 162 -4.84 25.12 -0.83
CA GLY A 162 -3.86 25.97 -0.15
C GLY A 162 -2.54 26.12 -0.93
N GLY A 163 -2.09 25.06 -1.61
CA GLY A 163 -0.87 25.06 -2.42
C GLY A 163 -1.00 25.90 -3.69
N VAL A 164 -2.16 25.88 -4.35
CA VAL A 164 -2.42 26.70 -5.54
C VAL A 164 -2.47 28.20 -5.23
N LEU A 165 -2.79 28.58 -3.99
CA LEU A 165 -2.83 29.98 -3.53
C LEU A 165 -1.50 30.47 -2.94
N MET A 166 -0.48 29.62 -2.80
CA MET A 166 0.83 29.99 -2.27
C MET A 166 1.86 30.18 -3.40
N TYR A 167 2.13 31.43 -3.75
CA TYR A 167 3.37 31.81 -4.43
C TYR A 167 4.50 31.93 -3.40
N GLY A 168 5.31 30.88 -3.23
CA GLY A 168 6.52 30.94 -2.40
C GLY A 168 7.05 29.58 -1.96
N LYS A 169 8.38 29.42 -1.92
CA LYS A 169 9.09 28.20 -1.48
C LYS A 169 8.58 27.72 -0.12
N PHE A 170 7.88 26.59 -0.09
CA PHE A 170 7.57 25.85 1.12
C PHE A 170 8.87 25.24 1.67
N SER A 171 9.30 25.65 2.87
CA SER A 171 10.56 25.16 3.44
C SER A 171 10.40 24.30 4.68
N SER A 172 9.21 24.18 5.30
CA SER A 172 9.13 23.38 6.52
C SER A 172 7.72 23.03 7.00
N TRP A 173 7.66 22.01 7.85
CA TRP A 173 6.57 21.63 8.77
C TRP A 173 5.96 22.81 9.56
N LYS A 174 6.67 23.94 9.65
CA LYS A 174 6.20 25.19 10.27
C LYS A 174 5.11 25.88 9.44
N ASP A 175 5.16 25.79 8.12
CA ASP A 175 4.20 26.44 7.21
C ASP A 175 2.85 25.71 7.20
N LEU A 176 2.87 24.38 7.39
CA LEU A 176 1.69 23.53 7.53
C LEU A 176 0.89 23.85 8.80
N LYS A 177 1.58 24.09 9.94
CA LYS A 177 0.95 24.59 11.17
C LYS A 177 0.41 26.02 10.99
N LYS A 178 1.12 26.87 10.25
CA LYS A 178 0.71 28.28 10.03
C LYS A 178 -0.54 28.38 9.15
N ALA A 179 -0.63 27.58 8.08
CA ALA A 179 -1.80 27.48 7.22
C ALA A 179 -3.05 27.00 7.98
N PHE A 180 -2.89 26.01 8.87
CA PHE A 180 -4.00 25.50 9.68
C PHE A 180 -4.52 26.54 10.70
N VAL A 181 -3.62 27.37 11.25
CA VAL A 181 -3.99 28.43 12.21
C VAL A 181 -4.70 29.61 11.54
N MET A 182 -4.32 29.96 10.31
CA MET A 182 -4.96 31.09 9.60
C MET A 182 -6.38 30.76 9.12
N SER A 183 -6.65 29.51 8.72
CA SER A 183 -8.00 29.05 8.34
C SER A 183 -9.04 29.19 9.46
N LYS A 184 -8.63 29.14 10.73
CA LYS A 184 -9.54 29.27 11.88
C LYS A 184 -9.90 30.72 12.21
N ARG A 185 -9.22 31.69 11.59
CA ARG A 185 -9.32 33.12 11.92
C ARG A 185 -10.26 33.90 11.00
N GLU A 186 -10.64 33.32 9.86
CA GLU A 186 -11.60 33.91 8.91
C GLU A 186 -13.06 33.48 9.14
N SER A 187 -13.32 32.56 10.09
CA SER A 187 -14.69 32.15 10.44
C SER A 187 -15.27 32.91 11.65
N ARG A 188 -14.75 34.10 11.96
CA ARG A 188 -15.30 35.00 12.99
C ARG A 188 -15.50 36.39 12.41
#